data_AF-A0A356X2W5-F1
#
_entry.id   AF-A0A356X2W5-F1
#
_cell.length_a   1.000
_cell.length_b   1.000
_cell.length_c   1.000
_cell.angle_alpha   90.00
_cell.angle_beta   90.00
_cell.angle_gamma   90.00
#
_symmetry.space_group_name_H-M   'P 1'
#
loop_
_entity.id
_entity.type
_entity.pdbx_description
1 polymer ?
#
loop_
_entity_poly.entity_id
_entity_poly.type
_entity_poly.pdbx_seq_one_letter_code
_entity_poly.pdbx_strand_id
1 'polypeptide(L)'
;VAAKTLFATHYHELNELEQMYERTKNYNVQVKEHDGKVVFLRKLVAGGADHSYGIQVADMAGLPQVVIERAKEILKNLESHSLDITNKNGSIEKEASSKKEATKNLADKVDKQSEISQMSMFQTHVDPRIETVLNKLEATDPNRMTPIEALMMITELKKLVD
;
A
#
# COMPACT_ATOMS: atom_id res chain seq x y z
N VAL A 1 9.69 35.34 12.44
CA VAL A 1 8.58 34.93 13.34
C VAL A 1 8.20 33.50 12.99
N ALA A 2 7.98 32.64 13.99
CA ALA A 2 7.54 31.25 13.76
C ALA A 2 6.39 30.91 14.72
N ALA A 3 5.36 30.21 14.23
CA ALA A 3 4.20 29.80 15.01
C ALA A 3 4.49 28.55 15.85
N LYS A 4 3.77 28.39 16.97
CA LYS A 4 3.69 27.11 17.69
C LYS A 4 2.64 26.25 16.99
N THR A 5 3.03 25.04 16.60
CA THR A 5 2.17 24.12 15.85
C THR A 5 2.12 22.78 16.55
N LEU A 6 0.91 22.23 16.68
CA LEU A 6 0.69 20.82 17.02
C LEU A 6 0.02 20.17 15.81
N PHE A 7 0.63 19.09 15.32
CA PHE A 7 0.18 18.41 14.11
C PHE A 7 -0.10 16.95 14.45
N ALA A 8 -1.38 16.56 14.47
CA ALA A 8 -1.79 15.19 14.70
C ALA A 8 -1.99 14.49 13.35
N THR A 9 -1.32 13.36 13.15
CA THR A 9 -1.30 12.62 11.87
C THR A 9 -1.31 11.12 12.09
N HIS A 10 -1.77 10.39 11.07
CA HIS A 10 -1.66 8.93 10.98
C HIS A 10 -0.60 8.47 9.96
N TYR A 11 0.11 9.42 9.33
CA TYR A 11 1.22 9.14 8.41
C TYR A 11 2.52 8.93 9.18
N HIS A 12 3.04 7.70 9.17
CA HIS A 12 4.28 7.33 9.87
C HIS A 12 5.52 7.87 9.17
N GLU A 13 5.44 8.10 7.87
CA GLU A 13 6.52 8.66 7.03
C GLU A 13 6.93 10.05 7.51
N LEU A 14 6.01 10.79 8.13
CA LEU A 14 6.31 12.11 8.69
C LEU A 14 7.17 12.06 9.95
N ASN A 15 7.40 10.89 10.55
CA ASN A 15 8.35 10.75 11.65
C ASN A 15 9.76 11.19 11.23
N GLU A 16 10.12 11.05 9.94
CA GLU A 16 11.42 11.46 9.39
C GLU A 16 11.64 12.99 9.44
N LEU A 17 10.56 13.79 9.54
CA LEU A 17 10.65 15.25 9.65
C LEU A 17 11.44 15.71 10.89
N GLU A 18 11.45 14.92 11.97
CA GLU A 18 12.24 15.22 13.17
C GLU A 18 13.75 15.15 12.90
N GLN A 19 14.18 14.32 11.94
CA GLN A 19 15.59 14.22 11.55
C GLN A 19 15.99 15.35 10.59
N MET A 20 15.06 15.81 9.75
CA MET A 20 15.31 16.87 8.76
C MET A 20 15.26 18.28 9.37
N TYR A 21 14.49 18.49 10.44
CA TYR A 21 14.26 19.82 11.01
C TYR A 21 14.49 19.84 12.52
N GLU A 22 15.47 20.63 12.99
CA GLU A 22 15.87 20.74 14.40
C GLU A 22 14.71 21.08 15.36
N ARG A 23 13.75 21.87 14.87
CA ARG A 23 12.61 22.38 15.66
C ARG A 23 11.39 21.45 15.65
N THR A 24 11.45 20.35 14.91
CA THR A 24 10.40 19.33 14.88
C THR A 24 10.70 18.28 15.93
N LYS A 25 9.67 17.83 16.65
CA LYS A 25 9.77 16.77 17.68
C LYS A 25 8.57 15.86 17.54
N ASN A 26 8.80 14.55 17.45
CA ASN A 26 7.71 13.59 17.39
C ASN A 26 7.25 13.21 18.80
N TYR A 27 5.94 13.05 18.92
CA TYR A 27 5.31 12.49 20.09
C TYR A 27 4.21 11.54 19.65
N ASN A 28 4.04 10.45 20.40
CA ASN A 28 2.94 9.51 20.20
C ASN A 28 2.12 9.35 21.49
N VAL A 29 0.90 8.85 21.35
CA VAL A 29 0.08 8.46 22.49
C VAL A 29 0.46 7.04 22.89
N GLN A 30 0.88 6.86 24.15
CA GLN A 30 1.34 5.57 24.64
C GLN A 30 0.21 4.54 24.61
N VAL A 31 0.55 3.36 24.10
CA VAL A 31 -0.33 2.20 23.96
C VAL A 31 0.26 1.02 24.73
N LYS A 32 -0.59 0.21 25.36
CA LYS A 32 -0.20 -1.03 26.04
C LYS A 32 -1.08 -2.18 25.59
N GLU A 33 -0.48 -3.32 25.32
CA GLU A 33 -1.21 -4.57 25.07
C GLU A 33 -1.44 -5.34 26.37
N HIS A 34 -2.66 -5.82 26.57
CA HIS A 34 -3.04 -6.66 27.69
C HIS A 34 -4.12 -7.65 27.24
N ASP A 35 -3.88 -8.95 27.46
CA ASP A 35 -4.80 -10.04 27.10
C ASP A 35 -5.31 -9.99 25.65
N GLY A 36 -4.41 -9.68 24.71
CA GLY A 36 -4.74 -9.56 23.28
C GLY A 36 -5.57 -8.32 22.93
N LYS A 37 -5.78 -7.40 23.89
CA LYS A 37 -6.47 -6.13 23.69
C LYS A 37 -5.52 -4.96 23.84
N VAL A 38 -5.78 -3.93 23.04
CA VAL A 38 -5.00 -2.69 23.06
C VAL A 38 -5.64 -1.68 24.01
N VAL A 39 -4.84 -1.12 24.90
CA VAL A 39 -5.24 -0.10 25.88
C VAL A 39 -4.48 1.20 25.60
N PHE A 40 -5.22 2.28 25.31
CA PHE A 40 -4.66 3.61 25.10
C PHE A 40 -4.48 4.32 26.44
N LEU A 41 -3.23 4.59 26.84
CA LEU A 41 -2.91 5.17 28.15
C LEU A 41 -3.12 6.69 28.24
N ARG A 42 -3.57 7.32 27.14
CA ARG A 42 -3.79 8.78 27.01
C ARG A 42 -2.61 9.64 27.48
N LYS A 43 -1.41 9.08 27.40
CA LYS A 43 -0.16 9.71 27.82
C LYS A 43 0.67 10.00 26.59
N LEU A 44 1.07 11.26 26.36
CA LEU A 44 2.04 11.56 25.32
C LEU A 44 3.43 11.14 25.80
N VAL A 45 4.15 10.46 24.92
CA VAL A 45 5.57 10.10 25.10
C VAL A 45 6.34 10.57 23.87
N ALA A 46 7.63 10.90 24.06
CA ALA A 46 8.49 11.30 22.96
C ALA A 46 8.74 10.12 22.01
N GLY A 47 8.83 10.41 20.71
CA GLY A 47 9.06 9.44 19.64
C GLY A 47 7.94 9.39 18.60
N GLY A 48 8.24 8.78 17.46
CA GLY A 48 7.26 8.50 16.40
C GLY A 48 6.32 7.35 16.77
N ALA A 49 5.25 7.16 16.01
CA ALA A 49 4.44 5.94 16.11
C ALA A 49 5.08 4.83 15.29
N ASP A 50 5.22 3.63 15.87
CA ASP A 50 5.87 2.48 15.22
C ASP A 50 4.86 1.56 14.51
N HIS A 51 3.58 1.63 14.90
CA HIS A 51 2.52 0.73 14.42
C HIS A 51 1.18 1.45 14.31
N SER A 52 0.37 1.04 13.34
CA SER A 52 -1.02 1.46 13.19
C SER A 52 -1.96 0.54 13.98
N TYR A 53 -2.80 1.11 14.84
CA TYR A 53 -3.74 0.35 15.68
C TYR A 53 -5.17 0.28 15.10
N GLY A 54 -5.31 0.41 13.77
CA GLY A 54 -6.61 0.55 13.11
C GLY A 54 -7.55 -0.64 13.32
N ILE A 55 -7.03 -1.87 13.21
CA ILE A 55 -7.82 -3.10 13.43
C ILE A 55 -8.28 -3.20 14.89
N GLN A 56 -7.42 -2.78 15.84
CA GLN A 56 -7.71 -2.84 17.27
C GLN A 56 -8.71 -1.76 17.68
N VAL A 57 -8.67 -0.58 17.06
CA VAL A 57 -9.71 0.45 17.19
C VAL A 57 -11.04 -0.04 16.61
N ALA A 58 -11.01 -0.74 15.48
CA ALA A 58 -12.20 -1.33 14.87
C ALA A 58 -12.86 -2.40 15.77
N ASP A 59 -12.07 -3.28 16.37
CA ASP A 59 -12.56 -4.29 17.33
C ASP A 59 -13.15 -3.60 18.57
N MET A 60 -12.50 -2.55 19.10
CA MET A 60 -13.00 -1.74 20.21
C MET A 60 -14.31 -1.00 19.87
N ALA A 61 -14.50 -0.62 18.60
CA ALA A 61 -15.73 0.01 18.11
C ALA A 61 -16.88 -0.98 17.91
N GLY A 62 -16.65 -2.29 18.10
CA GLY A 62 -17.68 -3.33 18.00
C GLY A 62 -18.01 -3.74 16.57
N LEU A 63 -17.07 -3.61 15.64
CA LEU A 63 -17.24 -4.15 14.30
C LEU A 63 -17.36 -5.69 14.34
N PRO A 64 -18.08 -6.31 13.37
CA PRO A 64 -18.28 -7.75 13.36
C PRO A 64 -16.95 -8.53 13.32
N GLN A 65 -16.83 -9.60 14.11
CA GLN A 65 -15.58 -10.38 14.21
C GLN A 65 -15.09 -10.93 12.86
N VAL A 66 -16.02 -11.33 11.98
CA VAL A 66 -15.68 -11.77 10.61
C VAL A 66 -14.92 -10.68 9.83
N VAL A 67 -15.23 -9.40 10.05
CA VAL A 67 -14.53 -8.27 9.42
C VAL A 67 -13.15 -8.09 10.04
N ILE A 68 -13.03 -8.20 11.36
CA ILE A 68 -11.76 -8.08 12.10
C ILE A 68 -10.79 -9.19 11.69
N GLU A 69 -11.25 -10.44 11.63
CA GLU A 69 -10.46 -11.59 11.20
C GLU A 69 -9.96 -11.42 9.77
N ARG A 70 -10.86 -11.03 8.85
CA ARG A 70 -10.48 -10.77 7.46
C ARG A 70 -9.46 -9.64 7.33
N ALA A 71 -9.61 -8.57 8.10
CA ALA A 71 -8.65 -7.46 8.10
C ALA A 71 -7.27 -7.91 8.60
N LYS A 72 -7.21 -8.77 9.62
CA LYS A 72 -5.95 -9.34 10.14
C LYS A 72 -5.25 -10.22 9.10
N GLU A 73 -6.01 -11.03 8.36
CA GLU A 73 -5.45 -11.84 7.26
C GLU A 73 -4.84 -10.95 6.17
N ILE A 74 -5.57 -9.91 5.75
CA ILE A 74 -5.09 -8.97 4.72
C ILE A 74 -3.83 -8.25 5.21
N LEU A 75 -3.81 -7.76 6.46
CA LEU A 75 -2.64 -7.11 7.05
C LEU A 75 -1.42 -8.03 7.03
N LYS A 76 -1.58 -9.29 7.45
CA LYS A 76 -0.49 -10.28 7.45
C LYS A 76 0.08 -10.49 6.04
N ASN A 77 -0.78 -10.53 5.02
CA ASN A 77 -0.33 -10.65 3.64
C ASN A 77 0.43 -9.39 3.18
N LEU A 78 -0.03 -8.19 3.52
CA LEU A 78 0.63 -6.93 3.19
C LEU A 78 2.00 -6.80 3.86
N GLU A 79 2.08 -7.15 5.15
CA GLU A 79 3.34 -7.16 5.90
C GLU A 79 4.33 -8.16 5.28
N SER A 80 3.88 -9.37 4.91
CA SER A 80 4.75 -10.37 4.27
C SER A 80 5.35 -9.89 2.93
N HIS A 81 4.58 -9.18 2.10
CA HIS A 81 5.07 -8.64 0.83
C HIS A 81 5.98 -7.41 1.01
N SER A 82 5.80 -6.65 2.09
CA SER A 82 6.67 -5.52 2.44
C SER A 82 8.04 -5.96 2.99
N LEU A 83 8.10 -7.14 3.64
CA LEU A 83 9.33 -7.74 4.16
C LEU A 83 10.28 -8.21 3.04
N ASP A 84 9.74 -8.62 1.89
CA ASP A 84 10.56 -8.99 0.72
C ASP A 84 11.26 -7.79 0.06
N ILE A 85 10.74 -6.57 0.27
CA ILE A 85 11.34 -5.33 -0.25
C ILE A 85 12.36 -4.75 0.73
N THR A 86 12.11 -4.83 2.03
CA THR A 86 13.00 -4.27 3.07
C THR A 86 14.26 -5.11 3.31
N ASN A 87 14.24 -6.42 3.02
CA ASN A 87 15.43 -7.28 3.07
C ASN A 87 16.51 -7.01 1.99
N LYS A 88 16.30 -6.05 1.09
CA LYS A 88 17.34 -5.64 0.11
C LYS A 88 18.21 -4.46 0.54
N ASN A 89 17.86 -3.74 1.61
CA ASN A 89 18.54 -2.50 1.99
C ASN A 89 19.06 -2.51 3.44
N GLY A 90 19.85 -3.51 3.83
CA GLY A 90 20.49 -3.52 5.15
C GLY A 90 21.48 -4.66 5.38
N SER A 91 22.76 -4.39 5.10
CA SER A 91 23.97 -5.01 5.68
C SER A 91 24.03 -6.55 5.78
N ILE A 92 24.82 -7.17 4.89
CA ILE A 92 25.53 -8.43 5.22
C ILE A 92 27.00 -8.24 4.83
N GLU A 93 27.83 -7.89 5.81
CA GLU A 93 29.22 -8.34 5.80
C GLU A 93 29.28 -9.71 6.49
N LYS A 94 29.91 -10.67 5.79
CA LYS A 94 30.48 -11.96 6.24
C LYS A 94 29.43 -13.03 6.57
N GLU A 95 29.35 -14.20 5.94
CA GLU A 95 30.27 -15.18 5.35
C GLU A 95 29.40 -16.07 4.42
N ALA A 96 29.80 -16.86 3.41
CA ALA A 96 31.07 -17.30 2.85
C ALA A 96 30.80 -17.76 1.40
N SER A 97 31.84 -17.64 0.58
CA SER A 97 32.11 -18.35 -0.68
C SER A 97 31.14 -19.47 -1.11
N SER A 98 30.43 -19.27 -2.23
CA SER A 98 30.64 -20.08 -3.45
C SER A 98 29.81 -19.56 -4.63
N LYS A 99 30.43 -19.59 -5.82
CA LYS A 99 29.87 -19.35 -7.16
C LYS A 99 29.74 -17.88 -7.61
N LYS A 100 30.90 -17.33 -7.96
CA LYS A 100 31.04 -16.62 -9.25
C LYS A 100 30.51 -17.54 -10.35
N GLU A 101 29.45 -17.13 -11.02
CA GLU A 101 29.24 -17.21 -12.48
C GLU A 101 27.77 -16.95 -12.79
N ALA A 102 27.45 -15.68 -13.08
CA ALA A 102 26.40 -15.21 -14.01
C ALA A 102 26.15 -13.71 -13.79
N THR A 103 27.22 -12.92 -13.67
CA THR A 103 27.12 -11.51 -14.09
C THR A 103 26.94 -11.49 -15.59
N LYS A 104 26.13 -10.54 -16.08
CA LYS A 104 26.01 -10.10 -17.47
C LYS A 104 24.84 -10.72 -18.22
N ASN A 105 23.65 -10.18 -17.97
CA ASN A 105 22.63 -9.82 -18.96
C ASN A 105 21.38 -9.42 -18.18
N LEU A 106 21.07 -8.13 -18.08
CA LEU A 106 19.75 -7.51 -17.76
C LEU A 106 19.87 -6.04 -17.31
N ALA A 107 21.06 -5.43 -17.40
CA ALA A 107 21.31 -4.03 -17.03
C ALA A 107 20.68 -2.98 -17.98
N ASP A 108 19.96 -3.37 -19.04
CA ASP A 108 19.50 -2.44 -20.09
C ASP A 108 17.97 -2.24 -20.20
N LYS A 109 17.18 -2.47 -19.13
CA LYS A 109 15.73 -2.18 -19.15
C LYS A 109 15.18 -1.52 -17.89
N VAL A 110 15.97 -0.71 -17.18
CA VAL A 110 15.53 -0.12 -15.90
C VAL A 110 14.85 1.25 -16.02
N ASP A 111 14.84 1.89 -17.18
CA ASP A 111 14.59 3.35 -17.24
C ASP A 111 13.16 3.83 -17.56
N LYS A 112 12.11 3.01 -17.38
CA LYS A 112 10.71 3.47 -17.58
C LYS A 112 9.65 2.93 -16.60
N GLN A 113 10.05 2.28 -15.51
CA GLN A 113 9.09 1.56 -14.65
C GLN A 113 9.02 2.06 -13.20
N SER A 114 9.81 3.08 -12.85
CA SER A 114 9.87 3.67 -11.50
C SER A 114 8.68 4.57 -11.16
N GLU A 115 7.95 5.12 -12.15
CA GLU A 115 6.80 5.98 -11.87
C GLU A 115 5.46 5.22 -11.68
N ILE A 116 5.39 3.94 -12.01
CA ILE A 116 4.11 3.19 -12.03
C ILE A 116 3.83 2.46 -10.70
N SER A 117 4.84 2.28 -9.83
CA SER A 117 4.70 1.36 -8.69
C SER A 117 3.80 1.88 -7.55
N GLN A 118 3.58 3.20 -7.44
CA GLN A 118 2.59 3.76 -6.51
C GLN A 118 1.15 3.74 -7.06
N MET A 119 0.93 3.45 -8.35
CA MET A 119 -0.44 3.32 -8.91
C MET A 119 -1.08 1.97 -8.62
N SER A 120 -0.35 1.00 -8.06
CA SER A 120 -0.85 -0.36 -7.80
C SER A 120 -1.62 -0.49 -6.47
N MET A 121 -1.57 0.52 -5.59
CA MET A 121 -2.34 0.50 -4.33
C MET A 121 -3.87 0.59 -4.54
N PHE A 122 -4.31 1.05 -5.72
CA PHE A 122 -5.73 1.08 -6.14
C PHE A 122 -6.06 0.05 -7.22
N GLN A 123 -5.21 -0.94 -7.48
CA GLN A 123 -5.60 -2.10 -8.27
C GLN A 123 -6.54 -2.98 -7.43
N THR A 124 -7.80 -2.52 -7.38
CA THR A 124 -8.98 -3.37 -7.30
C THR A 124 -8.65 -4.64 -8.08
N HIS A 125 -8.81 -5.83 -7.49
CA HIS A 125 -8.75 -7.06 -8.26
C HIS A 125 -9.84 -6.93 -9.33
N VAL A 126 -9.45 -6.50 -10.53
CA VAL A 126 -10.36 -6.28 -11.64
C VAL A 126 -10.80 -7.69 -12.02
N ASP A 127 -12.10 -7.97 -11.89
CA ASP A 127 -12.66 -9.22 -12.39
C ASP A 127 -12.14 -9.44 -13.82
N PRO A 128 -11.62 -10.63 -14.20
CA PRO A 128 -11.12 -10.91 -15.55
C PRO A 128 -12.09 -10.47 -16.67
N ARG A 129 -13.40 -10.40 -16.37
CA ARG A 129 -14.42 -9.86 -17.27
C ARG A 129 -14.28 -8.36 -17.51
N ILE A 130 -14.01 -7.58 -16.47
CA ILE A 130 -13.85 -6.11 -16.54
C ILE A 130 -12.55 -5.76 -17.27
N GLU A 131 -11.48 -6.53 -17.10
CA GLU A 131 -10.23 -6.35 -17.86
C GLU A 131 -10.47 -6.59 -19.36
N THR A 132 -11.25 -7.61 -19.70
CA THR A 132 -11.64 -7.89 -21.09
C THR A 132 -12.47 -6.76 -21.70
N VAL A 133 -13.37 -6.15 -20.92
CA VAL A 133 -14.16 -4.99 -21.34
C VAL A 133 -13.28 -3.76 -21.54
N LEU A 134 -12.35 -3.51 -20.63
CA LEU A 134 -11.43 -2.36 -20.70
C LEU A 134 -10.55 -2.44 -21.96
N ASN A 135 -9.96 -3.60 -22.22
CA ASN A 135 -9.15 -3.85 -23.41
C ASN A 135 -9.93 -3.65 -24.71
N LYS A 136 -11.20 -4.05 -24.76
CA LYS A 136 -12.07 -3.82 -25.92
C LYS A 136 -12.40 -2.34 -26.13
N LEU A 137 -12.58 -1.58 -25.04
CA LEU A 137 -12.82 -0.14 -25.12
C LEU A 137 -11.58 0.62 -25.57
N GLU A 138 -10.39 0.28 -25.06
CA GLU A 138 -9.13 0.92 -25.48
C GLU A 138 -8.77 0.64 -26.93
N ALA A 139 -9.06 -0.56 -27.43
CA ALA A 139 -8.79 -0.93 -28.82
C ALA A 139 -9.73 -0.25 -29.83
N THR A 140 -10.75 0.48 -29.37
CA THR A 140 -11.82 0.97 -30.21
C THR A 140 -11.79 2.50 -30.34
N ASP A 141 -11.90 3.00 -31.57
CA ASP A 141 -11.98 4.43 -31.88
C ASP A 141 -13.42 4.84 -32.27
N PRO A 142 -14.14 5.59 -31.42
CA PRO A 142 -15.51 6.06 -31.70
C PRO A 142 -15.63 6.89 -32.97
N ASN A 143 -14.56 7.55 -33.42
CA ASN A 143 -14.61 8.43 -34.60
C ASN A 143 -14.49 7.65 -35.93
N ARG A 144 -14.24 6.34 -35.86
CA ARG A 144 -13.99 5.49 -37.04
C ARG A 144 -15.02 4.38 -37.20
N MET A 145 -16.04 4.33 -36.36
CA MET A 145 -17.12 3.34 -36.43
C MET A 145 -18.42 3.95 -36.94
N THR A 146 -19.25 3.13 -37.56
CA THR A 146 -20.62 3.48 -37.91
C THR A 146 -21.52 3.42 -36.68
N PRO A 147 -22.63 4.19 -36.64
CA PRO A 147 -23.56 4.16 -35.51
C PRO A 147 -24.13 2.76 -35.19
N ILE A 148 -24.24 1.90 -36.20
CA ILE A 148 -24.75 0.53 -36.02
C ILE A 148 -23.69 -0.39 -35.36
N GLU A 149 -22.42 -0.23 -35.72
CA GLU A 149 -21.31 -0.95 -35.07
C GLU A 149 -21.17 -0.55 -33.60
N ALA A 150 -21.36 0.73 -33.29
CA ALA A 150 -21.37 1.23 -31.92
C ALA A 150 -22.46 0.53 -31.07
N LEU A 151 -23.69 0.44 -31.60
CA LEU A 151 -24.81 -0.20 -30.92
C LEU A 151 -24.61 -1.71 -30.75
N MET A 152 -24.05 -2.39 -31.76
CA MET A 152 -23.71 -3.81 -31.67
C MET A 152 -22.65 -4.06 -30.59
N MET A 153 -21.63 -3.21 -30.54
CA MET A 153 -20.57 -3.29 -29.53
C MET A 153 -21.10 -3.07 -28.12
N ILE A 154 -21.93 -2.06 -27.89
CA ILE A 154 -22.57 -1.82 -26.59
C ILE A 154 -23.40 -3.02 -26.15
N THR A 155 -24.10 -3.66 -27.09
CA THR A 155 -24.89 -4.87 -26.82
C THR A 155 -24.00 -6.06 -26.43
N GLU A 156 -22.83 -6.19 -27.05
CA GLU A 156 -21.84 -7.23 -26.71
C GLU A 156 -21.20 -6.99 -25.34
N LEU A 157 -20.82 -5.75 -25.04
CA LEU A 157 -20.27 -5.38 -23.73
C LEU A 157 -21.28 -5.62 -22.61
N LYS A 158 -22.57 -5.34 -22.84
CA LYS A 158 -23.63 -5.61 -21.85
C LYS A 158 -23.75 -7.09 -21.51
N LYS A 159 -23.60 -8.00 -22.48
CA LYS A 159 -23.60 -9.46 -22.25
C LYS A 159 -22.41 -9.97 -21.44
N LEU A 160 -21.31 -9.23 -21.38
CA LEU A 160 -20.12 -9.59 -20.61
C LEU A 160 -20.20 -9.13 -19.15
N VAL A 161 -21.10 -8.18 -18.86
CA VAL A 161 -21.32 -7.58 -17.54
C VAL A 161 -22.48 -8.26 -16.80
N ASP A 162 -23.52 -8.72 -17.53
CA ASP A 162 -24.60 -9.58 -17.00
C ASP A 162 -24.12 -11.01 -16.70
#